data_AF-A0A077P427-F1
#
_entry.id   AF-A0A077P427-F1
#
_cell.length_a   1.000
_cell.length_b   1.000
_cell.length_c   1.000
_cell.angle_alpha   90.00
_cell.angle_beta   90.00
_cell.angle_gamma   90.00
#
_symmetry.space_group_name_H-M   'P 1'
#
loop_
_entity.id
_entity.type
_entity.pdbx_description
1 polymer ?
#
loop_
_entity_poly.entity_id
_entity_poly.type
_entity_poly.pdbx_seq_one_letter_code
_entity_poly.pdbx_strand_id
1 'polypeptide(L)'
;MNNDLYLRLDSISKELDDFYTKEYSSENEEYLENKVIKSRIVDLIIKYKECDENQLIDKALFLLFDNTGCQEDFEILNEIISPLFDKKIITKELIENNLGENSPLARWY
;
A
#
# COMPACT_ATOMS: atom_id res chain seq x y z
N MET A 1 -7.73 20.97 -6.18
CA MET A 1 -7.98 19.52 -6.21
C MET A 1 -6.79 18.75 -5.66
N ASN A 2 -5.56 19.08 -6.04
CA ASN A 2 -4.37 18.31 -5.62
C ASN A 2 -4.15 18.29 -4.10
N ASN A 3 -4.29 19.39 -3.37
CA ASN A 3 -4.09 19.37 -1.91
C ASN A 3 -4.95 18.34 -1.16
N ASP A 4 -6.19 18.08 -1.61
CA ASP A 4 -7.04 17.06 -0.99
C ASP A 4 -6.50 15.64 -1.22
N LEU A 5 -5.97 15.39 -2.42
CA LEU A 5 -5.36 14.11 -2.78
C LEU A 5 -4.07 13.83 -2.00
N TYR A 6 -3.22 14.85 -1.78
CA TYR A 6 -2.02 14.75 -0.94
C TYR A 6 -2.40 14.48 0.52
N LEU A 7 -3.37 15.22 1.08
CA LEU A 7 -3.82 15.07 2.46
C LEU A 7 -4.39 13.66 2.73
N ARG A 8 -5.00 13.02 1.74
CA ARG A 8 -5.51 11.65 1.87
C ARG A 8 -4.39 10.62 2.05
N LEU A 9 -3.27 10.77 1.35
CA LEU A 9 -2.14 9.85 1.51
C LEU A 9 -1.48 10.05 2.88
N ASP A 10 -1.28 11.30 3.30
CA ASP A 10 -0.75 11.61 4.63
C ASP A 10 -1.66 11.08 5.74
N SER A 11 -2.97 11.14 5.55
CA SER A 11 -3.93 10.58 6.50
C SER A 11 -3.82 9.06 6.60
N ILE A 12 -3.63 8.36 5.48
CA ILE A 12 -3.45 6.89 5.49
C ILE A 12 -2.10 6.52 6.09
N SER A 13 -1.05 7.30 5.83
CA SER A 13 0.27 7.09 6.45
C SER A 13 0.19 7.14 7.97
N LYS A 14 -0.53 8.13 8.52
CA LYS A 14 -0.75 8.21 9.98
C LYS A 14 -1.58 7.05 10.52
N GLU A 15 -2.56 6.59 9.75
CA GLU A 15 -3.36 5.42 10.13
C GLU A 15 -2.54 4.14 10.17
N LEU A 16 -1.53 3.99 9.29
CA LEU A 16 -0.54 2.92 9.38
C LEU A 16 0.34 3.05 10.62
N ASP A 17 0.83 4.25 10.94
CA ASP A 17 1.62 4.48 12.17
C ASP A 17 0.80 4.12 13.42
N ASP A 18 -0.47 4.52 13.46
CA ASP A 18 -1.40 4.18 14.54
C ASP A 18 -1.69 2.67 14.58
N PHE A 19 -1.86 2.02 13.42
CA PHE A 19 -2.03 0.58 13.29
C PHE A 19 -0.88 -0.20 13.95
N TYR A 20 0.38 0.13 13.63
CA TYR A 20 1.54 -0.59 14.17
C TYR A 20 1.80 -0.34 15.66
N THR A 21 1.15 0.65 16.27
CA THR A 21 1.26 0.95 17.71
C THR A 21 0.05 0.47 18.51
N LYS A 22 -1.00 0.01 17.83
CA LYS A 22 -2.24 -0.47 18.44
C LYS A 22 -2.08 -1.91 18.92
N GLU A 23 -2.61 -2.19 20.12
CA GLU A 23 -2.81 -3.56 20.58
C GLU A 23 -4.14 -4.10 20.03
N TYR A 24 -4.07 -5.23 19.33
CA TYR A 24 -5.23 -5.92 18.77
C TYR A 24 -5.73 -7.02 19.70
N SER A 25 -7.04 -7.26 19.68
CA SER A 25 -7.63 -8.33 20.50
C SER A 25 -7.38 -9.71 19.89
N SER A 26 -7.01 -9.78 18.61
CA SER A 26 -6.66 -11.00 17.88
C SER A 26 -5.89 -10.71 16.59
N GLU A 27 -5.11 -11.68 16.13
CA GLU A 27 -4.41 -11.64 14.82
C GLU A 27 -5.37 -11.42 13.65
N ASN A 28 -6.58 -11.99 13.70
CA ASN A 28 -7.57 -11.78 12.64
C ASN A 28 -8.11 -10.34 12.58
N GLU A 29 -8.22 -9.66 13.73
CA GLU A 29 -8.61 -8.25 13.77
C GLU A 29 -7.52 -7.39 13.15
N GLU A 30 -6.26 -7.64 13.53
CA GLU A 30 -5.06 -7.00 12.97
C GLU A 30 -5.00 -7.19 11.45
N TYR A 31 -5.12 -8.44 10.96
CA TYR A 31 -5.15 -8.77 9.53
C TYR A 31 -6.19 -7.96 8.76
N LEU A 32 -7.43 -7.93 9.26
CA LEU A 32 -8.54 -7.25 8.59
C LEU A 32 -8.32 -5.73 8.54
N GLU A 33 -7.83 -5.14 9.62
CA GLU A 33 -7.54 -3.70 9.68
C GLU A 33 -6.39 -3.33 8.74
N ASN A 34 -5.29 -4.09 8.76
CA ASN A 34 -4.15 -3.95 7.85
C ASN A 34 -4.62 -3.99 6.38
N LYS A 35 -5.43 -5.00 6.04
CA LYS A 35 -6.01 -5.14 4.70
C LYS A 35 -6.88 -3.96 4.31
N VAL A 36 -7.72 -3.44 5.21
CA VAL A 36 -8.58 -2.28 4.93
C VAL A 36 -7.75 -1.03 4.64
N ILE A 37 -6.72 -0.78 5.47
CA ILE A 37 -5.84 0.39 5.31
C ILE A 37 -5.09 0.30 3.96
N LYS A 38 -4.47 -0.84 3.66
CA LYS A 38 -3.74 -1.05 2.40
C LYS A 38 -4.65 -1.03 1.16
N SER A 39 -5.86 -1.56 1.26
CA SER A 39 -6.86 -1.47 0.17
C SER A 39 -7.18 -0.01 -0.18
N ARG A 40 -7.24 0.87 0.83
CA ARG A 40 -7.45 2.31 0.59
C ARG A 40 -6.28 2.97 -0.12
N ILE A 41 -5.04 2.48 0.06
CA ILE A 41 -3.88 2.94 -0.71
C ILE A 41 -4.06 2.56 -2.19
N VAL A 42 -4.47 1.32 -2.48
CA VAL A 42 -4.75 0.86 -3.85
C VAL A 42 -5.83 1.72 -4.51
N ASP A 43 -6.95 1.97 -3.83
CA ASP A 43 -8.02 2.85 -4.34
C ASP A 43 -7.52 4.27 -4.62
N LEU A 44 -6.59 4.75 -3.81
CA LEU A 44 -6.03 6.09 -3.95
C LEU A 44 -5.05 6.17 -5.14
N ILE A 45 -4.23 5.14 -5.37
CA ILE A 45 -3.39 5.01 -6.57
C ILE A 45 -4.25 5.05 -7.84
N ILE A 46 -5.38 4.34 -7.85
CA ILE A 46 -6.33 4.36 -8.97
C ILE A 46 -6.85 5.78 -9.23
N LYS A 47 -7.25 6.50 -8.17
CA LYS A 47 -7.72 7.89 -8.29
C LYS A 47 -6.63 8.83 -8.79
N TYR A 48 -5.39 8.64 -8.35
CA TYR A 48 -4.25 9.41 -8.84
C TYR A 48 -4.01 9.17 -10.32
N LYS A 49 -4.16 7.92 -10.77
CA LYS A 49 -4.09 7.60 -12.20
C LYS A 49 -5.19 8.31 -13.00
N GLU A 50 -6.41 8.36 -12.48
CA GLU A 50 -7.54 9.05 -13.12
C GLU A 50 -7.38 10.58 -13.17
N CYS A 51 -6.54 11.14 -12.30
CA CYS A 51 -6.21 12.57 -12.25
C CYS A 51 -4.86 12.92 -12.90
N ASP A 52 -4.17 11.97 -13.53
CA ASP A 52 -2.81 12.11 -14.09
C ASP A 52 -1.74 12.58 -13.07
N GLU A 53 -1.94 12.30 -11.79
CA GLU A 53 -1.03 12.66 -10.69
C GLU A 53 0.08 11.61 -10.50
N ASN A 54 0.93 11.42 -11.50
CA ASN A 54 1.94 10.34 -11.50
C ASN A 54 2.91 10.40 -10.30
N GLN A 55 3.29 11.60 -9.85
CA GLN A 55 4.15 11.75 -8.66
C GLN A 55 3.51 11.21 -7.37
N LEU A 56 2.17 11.25 -7.28
CA LEU A 56 1.44 10.71 -6.15
C LEU A 56 1.30 9.19 -6.23
N ILE A 57 1.24 8.62 -7.44
CA ILE A 57 1.26 7.17 -7.66
C ILE A 57 2.55 6.58 -7.07
N ASP A 58 3.71 7.15 -7.40
CA ASP A 58 4.99 6.65 -6.90
C ASP A 58 5.08 6.69 -5.37
N LYS A 59 4.59 7.78 -4.76
CA LYS A 59 4.55 7.92 -3.30
C LYS A 59 3.63 6.90 -2.63
N ALA A 60 2.45 6.66 -3.21
CA ALA A 60 1.50 5.70 -2.66
C ALA A 60 1.97 4.25 -2.85
N LEU A 61 2.63 3.94 -3.98
CA LEU A 61 3.29 2.65 -4.18
C LEU A 61 4.40 2.45 -3.15
N PHE A 62 5.27 3.44 -2.97
CA PHE A 62 6.32 3.39 -1.95
C PHE A 62 5.73 3.11 -0.56
N LEU A 63 4.70 3.85 -0.14
CA LEU A 63 4.03 3.62 1.15
C LEU A 63 3.49 2.19 1.27
N LEU A 64 2.87 1.66 0.21
CA LEU A 64 2.35 0.29 0.22
C LEU A 64 3.46 -0.75 0.41
N PHE A 65 4.57 -0.62 -0.32
CA PHE A 65 5.67 -1.58 -0.28
C PHE A 65 6.51 -1.47 1.00
N ASP A 66 6.75 -0.25 1.50
CA ASP A 66 7.46 -0.01 2.77
C ASP A 66 6.72 -0.62 3.96
N ASN A 67 5.39 -0.68 3.88
CA ASN A 67 4.53 -1.34 4.86
C ASN A 67 4.20 -2.79 4.49
N THR A 68 4.93 -3.40 3.55
CA THR A 68 4.85 -4.82 3.26
C THR A 68 6.11 -5.50 3.77
N GLY A 69 6.11 -6.00 5.00
CA GLY A 69 7.33 -6.46 5.68
C GLY A 69 7.33 -7.91 6.14
N CYS A 70 6.17 -8.55 6.24
CA CYS A 70 6.02 -9.93 6.70
C CYS A 70 5.16 -10.78 5.75
N GLN A 71 5.04 -12.08 6.06
CA GLN A 71 4.23 -13.01 5.26
C GLN A 71 2.75 -12.57 5.19
N GLU A 72 2.20 -12.10 6.31
CA GLU A 72 0.83 -11.58 6.36
C GLU A 72 0.64 -10.39 5.42
N ASP A 73 1.55 -9.42 5.46
CA ASP A 73 1.49 -8.27 4.57
C ASP A 73 1.58 -8.67 3.10
N PHE A 74 2.39 -9.68 2.78
CA PHE A 74 2.54 -10.19 1.42
C PHE A 74 1.26 -10.88 0.93
N GLU A 75 0.58 -11.63 1.81
CA GLU A 75 -0.73 -12.22 1.51
C GLU A 75 -1.77 -11.14 1.22
N ILE A 76 -1.85 -10.13 2.09
CA ILE A 76 -2.71 -8.96 1.89
C ILE A 76 -2.40 -8.28 0.55
N LEU A 77 -1.12 -8.02 0.25
CA LEU A 77 -0.71 -7.38 -0.99
C LEU A 77 -1.21 -8.16 -2.21
N ASN A 78 -1.02 -9.47 -2.25
CA ASN A 78 -1.48 -10.32 -3.36
C ASN A 78 -3.00 -10.28 -3.54
N GLU A 79 -3.76 -10.16 -2.45
CA GLU A 79 -5.22 -10.06 -2.51
C GLU A 79 -5.71 -8.72 -3.08
N ILE A 80 -5.01 -7.62 -2.80
CA ILE A 80 -5.52 -6.27 -3.09
C ILE A 80 -4.95 -5.65 -4.37
N ILE A 81 -3.87 -6.20 -4.93
CA ILE A 81 -3.09 -5.52 -5.98
C ILE A 81 -3.63 -5.71 -7.40
N SER A 82 -4.50 -6.70 -7.64
CA SER A 82 -5.06 -7.02 -8.98
C SER A 82 -5.59 -5.78 -9.74
N PRO A 83 -6.34 -4.85 -9.12
CA PRO A 83 -6.87 -3.68 -9.82
C PRO A 83 -5.79 -2.79 -10.45
N LEU A 84 -4.58 -2.75 -9.88
CA LEU A 84 -3.47 -1.96 -10.41
C LEU A 84 -2.90 -2.58 -11.69
N PHE A 85 -2.91 -3.91 -11.80
CA PHE A 85 -2.57 -4.63 -13.02
C PHE A 85 -3.61 -4.41 -14.11
N ASP A 86 -4.90 -4.54 -13.76
CA ASP A 86 -6.00 -4.39 -14.72
C ASP A 86 -6.01 -2.99 -15.36
N LYS A 87 -5.70 -1.96 -14.58
CA LYS A 87 -5.56 -0.57 -15.04
C LYS A 87 -4.18 -0.25 -15.65
N LYS A 88 -3.28 -1.22 -15.76
CA LYS A 88 -1.91 -1.07 -16.29
C LYS A 88 -1.12 0.04 -15.58
N ILE A 89 -1.34 0.19 -14.28
CA ILE A 89 -0.62 1.15 -13.42
C ILE A 89 0.75 0.57 -13.05
N ILE A 90 0.79 -0.74 -12.81
CA ILE A 90 1.99 -1.47 -12.43
C ILE A 90 2.24 -2.66 -13.38
N THR A 91 3.48 -3.14 -13.37
CA THR A 91 3.90 -4.38 -14.03
C THR A 91 4.43 -5.36 -12.98
N LYS A 92 4.59 -6.63 -13.37
CA LYS A 92 5.16 -7.63 -12.48
C LYS A 92 6.59 -7.28 -12.06
N GLU A 93 7.39 -6.81 -13.02
CA GLU A 93 8.75 -6.32 -12.80
C GLU A 93 8.79 -5.16 -11.79
N LEU A 94 7.84 -4.23 -11.88
CA LEU A 94 7.75 -3.12 -10.92
C LEU A 94 7.49 -3.62 -9.49
N ILE A 95 6.62 -4.62 -9.32
CA ILE A 95 6.39 -5.25 -8.00
C ILE A 95 7.67 -5.91 -7.51
N GLU A 96 8.28 -6.75 -8.34
CA GLU A 96 9.48 -7.51 -7.95
C GLU A 96 10.62 -6.57 -7.52
N ASN A 97 10.84 -5.47 -8.26
CA ASN A 97 11.82 -4.45 -7.90
C ASN A 97 11.46 -3.74 -6.59
N ASN A 98 10.20 -3.33 -6.40
CA ASN A 98 9.80 -2.64 -5.17
C ASN A 98 9.83 -3.55 -3.94
N LEU A 99 9.51 -4.84 -4.09
CA LEU A 99 9.65 -5.81 -3.01
C LEU A 99 11.13 -6.04 -2.63
N GLY A 100 12.05 -5.92 -3.59
CA GLY A 100 13.49 -6.03 -3.33
C GLY A 100 14.14 -4.76 -2.78
N GLU A 101 13.66 -3.57 -3.18
CA GLU A 101 14.31 -2.29 -2.86
C GLU A 101 13.62 -1.50 -1.75
N ASN A 102 12.28 -1.53 -1.71
CA ASN A 102 11.46 -0.62 -0.92
C ASN A 102 10.63 -1.33 0.14
N SER A 103 10.82 -2.64 0.34
CA SER A 103 10.05 -3.45 1.26
C SER A 103 10.94 -4.12 2.30
N PRO A 104 10.55 -4.15 3.58
CA PRO A 104 11.27 -4.92 4.59
C PRO A 104 11.32 -6.43 4.29
N LEU A 105 10.48 -6.96 3.39
CA LEU A 105 10.55 -8.35 2.93
C LEU A 105 11.87 -8.71 2.27
N ALA A 106 12.55 -7.74 1.65
CA ALA A 106 13.86 -7.95 1.04
C ALA A 106 14.90 -8.53 2.02
N ARG A 107 14.71 -8.32 3.33
CA ARG A 107 15.61 -8.85 4.38
C ARG A 107 15.49 -10.37 4.56
N TRP A 108 14.45 -10.98 4.02
CA TRP A 108 14.14 -12.41 4.19
C TRP A 108 14.42 -13.24 2.92
N TYR A 109 14.90 -12.60 1.86
CA TYR A 109 15.29 -13.20 0.58
C TYR A 109 16.82 -13.29 0.39
#